data_AF-A0A3B9MKG3-F1
#
_entry.id   AF-A0A3B9MKG3-F1
#
_cell.length_a   1.000
_cell.length_b   1.000
_cell.length_c   1.000
_cell.angle_alpha   90.00
_cell.angle_beta   90.00
_cell.angle_gamma   90.00
#
_symmetry.space_group_name_H-M   'P 1'
#
loop_
_entity.id
_entity.type
_entity.pdbx_description
1 polymer ?
#
loop_
_entity_poly.entity_id
_entity_poly.type
_entity_poly.pdbx_seq_one_letter_code
_entity_poly.pdbx_strand_id
1 'polypeptide(L)'
;MKSSFSKRIISFVAIAAMLAMPLLVNAQRRTRPRLRRAPRRTATATVVAPLVPIGTNLKIRIEDSLSSKDSRVGDKFTATALDPVRFNEGTVTGHVSSIQKSGKIKGRTSMNLAFDSIRLSDGRSGTLHGYVTRVYGSDSGRA
;
A
#
# COMPACT_ATOMS: atom_id res chain seq x y z
N MET A 1 61.12 34.72 -68.47
CA MET A 1 61.70 34.64 -67.11
C MET A 1 60.57 34.79 -66.10
N LYS A 2 59.92 33.67 -65.77
CA LYS A 2 59.89 33.02 -64.45
C LYS A 2 58.93 33.67 -63.43
N SER A 3 57.74 33.07 -63.44
CA SER A 3 56.78 32.99 -62.36
C SER A 3 57.42 32.57 -61.04
N SER A 4 56.87 33.08 -59.93
CA SER A 4 56.74 32.41 -58.61
C SER A 4 56.47 33.43 -57.48
N PHE A 5 56.06 34.66 -57.79
CA PHE A 5 55.49 35.59 -56.79
C PHE A 5 54.25 35.00 -56.09
N SER A 6 53.60 34.02 -56.72
CA SER A 6 52.49 33.23 -56.19
C SER A 6 52.87 32.29 -55.04
N LYS A 7 54.15 31.99 -54.79
CA LYS A 7 54.55 31.07 -53.70
C LYS A 7 54.58 31.70 -52.31
N ARG A 8 54.57 33.03 -52.18
CA ARG A 8 54.55 33.72 -50.87
C ARG A 8 53.13 34.02 -50.36
N ILE A 9 52.15 34.07 -51.25
CA ILE A 9 50.73 34.22 -50.90
C ILE A 9 50.17 32.88 -50.37
N ILE A 10 50.67 31.76 -50.91
CA ILE A 10 50.35 30.40 -50.44
C ILE A 10 50.79 30.15 -48.98
N SER A 11 51.71 30.97 -48.44
CA SER A 11 52.19 30.85 -47.06
C SER A 11 51.31 31.56 -46.02
N PHE A 12 50.53 32.58 -46.43
CA PHE A 12 49.65 33.33 -45.51
C PHE A 12 48.25 32.72 -45.38
N VAL A 13 47.75 32.05 -46.43
CA VAL A 13 46.47 31.31 -46.37
C VAL A 13 46.59 30.05 -45.49
N ALA A 14 47.78 29.46 -45.38
CA ALA A 14 48.05 28.32 -44.52
C ALA A 14 48.04 28.66 -43.01
N ILE A 15 48.31 29.92 -42.63
CA ILE A 15 48.25 30.40 -41.23
C ILE A 15 46.84 30.91 -40.89
N ALA A 16 46.08 31.39 -41.88
CA ALA A 16 44.68 31.76 -41.72
C ALA A 16 43.73 30.55 -41.56
N ALA A 17 44.11 29.37 -42.06
CA ALA A 17 43.32 28.15 -41.94
C ALA A 17 43.46 27.41 -40.59
N MET A 18 44.42 27.80 -39.74
CA MET A 18 44.68 27.15 -38.43
C MET A 18 44.14 27.96 -37.23
N LEU A 19 43.44 29.08 -37.49
CA LEU A 19 42.82 29.93 -36.47
C LEU A 19 41.29 29.85 -36.44
N ALA A 20 40.70 28.94 -37.23
CA ALA A 20 39.26 28.80 -37.37
C ALA A 20 38.79 27.35 -37.12
N MET A 21 39.11 26.77 -35.96
CA MET A 21 38.41 25.61 -35.37
C MET A 21 39.08 25.30 -34.01
N PRO A 22 38.39 25.22 -32.85
CA PRO A 22 36.96 25.04 -32.64
C PRO A 22 36.38 25.96 -31.53
N LEU A 23 35.79 27.11 -31.89
CA LEU A 23 34.86 27.79 -30.98
C LEU A 23 33.47 27.15 -31.12
N LEU A 24 33.23 26.02 -30.43
CA LEU A 24 31.89 25.58 -30.00
C LEU A 24 31.89 24.30 -29.13
N VAL A 25 33.02 23.87 -28.57
CA VAL A 25 33.06 22.80 -27.56
C VAL A 25 32.93 23.39 -26.15
N ASN A 26 31.78 24.01 -25.83
CA ASN A 26 31.45 24.26 -24.41
C ASN A 26 29.95 24.37 -24.08
N ALA A 27 29.04 24.06 -25.01
CA ALA A 27 27.61 24.19 -24.77
C ALA A 27 27.00 23.07 -23.91
N GLN A 28 27.78 22.06 -23.48
CA GLN A 28 27.32 21.03 -22.54
C GLN A 28 27.81 21.31 -21.12
N ARG A 29 27.65 22.54 -20.62
CA ARG A 29 27.71 22.81 -19.18
C ARG A 29 26.42 22.31 -18.51
N ARG A 30 26.39 21.00 -18.28
CA ARG A 30 25.80 20.33 -17.11
C ARG A 30 24.66 21.11 -16.42
N THR A 31 23.48 21.15 -17.03
CA THR A 31 22.24 21.25 -16.25
C THR A 31 22.02 19.89 -15.57
N ARG A 32 22.79 19.62 -14.50
CA ARG A 32 22.37 18.63 -13.53
C ARG A 32 21.08 19.19 -12.92
N PRO A 33 19.92 18.57 -13.09
CA PRO A 33 18.74 18.98 -12.34
C PRO A 33 19.15 18.92 -10.87
N ARG A 34 19.24 20.09 -10.22
CA ARG A 34 19.41 20.11 -8.77
C ARG A 34 18.13 19.49 -8.25
N LEU A 35 18.23 18.23 -7.84
CA LEU A 35 17.29 17.59 -6.95
C LEU A 35 17.24 18.48 -5.71
N ARG A 36 16.36 19.48 -5.72
CA ARG A 36 15.89 20.13 -4.51
C ARG A 36 15.32 18.99 -3.69
N ARG A 37 16.12 18.42 -2.79
CA ARG A 37 15.61 17.61 -1.69
C ARG A 37 14.63 18.52 -0.99
N ALA A 38 13.34 18.25 -1.22
CA ALA A 38 12.30 18.84 -0.40
C ALA A 38 12.74 18.64 1.05
N PRO A 39 12.63 19.65 1.93
CA PRO A 39 12.91 19.46 3.34
C PRO A 39 12.08 18.25 3.75
N ARG A 40 12.76 17.18 4.17
CA ARG A 40 12.13 15.98 4.67
C ARG A 40 11.39 16.45 5.91
N ARG A 41 10.11 16.79 5.73
CA ARG A 41 9.18 16.98 6.84
C ARG A 41 9.29 15.68 7.62
N THR A 42 10.02 15.73 8.72
CA THR A 42 9.88 14.77 9.81
C THR A 42 8.46 14.98 10.29
N ALA A 43 7.51 14.39 9.57
CA ALA A 43 6.17 14.20 10.07
C ALA A 43 6.37 13.31 11.29
N THR A 44 6.34 13.91 12.47
CA THR A 44 6.19 13.17 13.71
C THR A 44 4.92 12.36 13.54
N ALA A 45 5.07 11.06 13.25
CA ALA A 45 3.93 10.18 13.13
C ALA A 45 3.31 10.09 14.52
N THR A 46 2.23 10.86 14.74
CA THR A 46 1.45 10.74 15.96
C THR A 46 0.90 9.32 16.00
N VAL A 47 1.39 8.52 16.94
CA VAL A 47 0.90 7.16 17.16
C VAL A 47 -0.50 7.30 17.75
N VAL A 48 -1.52 7.22 16.89
CA VAL A 48 -2.91 7.18 17.32
C VAL A 48 -3.15 5.80 17.92
N ALA A 49 -3.51 5.75 19.20
CA ALA A 49 -3.88 4.49 19.85
C ALA A 49 -5.07 3.85 19.12
N PRO A 50 -5.10 2.52 18.97
CA PRO A 50 -6.23 1.85 18.34
C PRO A 50 -7.49 2.07 19.16
N LEU A 51 -8.62 2.27 18.46
CA LEU A 51 -9.91 2.56 19.06
C LEU A 51 -10.37 1.45 20.02
N VAL A 52 -10.07 0.19 19.65
CA VAL A 52 -10.18 -0.98 20.51
C VAL A 52 -8.77 -1.37 20.96
N PRO A 53 -8.47 -1.36 22.26
CA PRO A 53 -7.17 -1.77 22.76
C PRO A 53 -6.83 -3.21 22.39
N ILE A 54 -5.55 -3.47 22.13
CA ILE A 54 -5.04 -4.82 21.88
C ILE A 54 -5.32 -5.71 23.09
N GLY A 55 -5.72 -6.97 22.85
CA GLY A 55 -6.06 -7.92 23.90
C GLY A 55 -7.49 -7.81 24.44
N THR A 56 -8.32 -6.93 23.87
CA THR A 56 -9.75 -6.87 24.19
C THR A 56 -10.46 -8.13 23.68
N ASN A 57 -11.12 -8.87 24.57
CA ASN A 57 -12.07 -9.90 24.20
C ASN A 57 -13.39 -9.23 23.79
N LEU A 58 -13.57 -9.01 22.49
CA LEU A 58 -14.77 -8.39 21.94
C LEU A 58 -15.79 -9.46 21.55
N LYS A 59 -16.91 -9.55 22.28
CA LYS A 59 -18.02 -10.41 21.90
C LYS A 59 -18.85 -9.69 20.85
N ILE A 60 -19.02 -10.33 19.70
CA ILE A 60 -19.80 -9.81 18.59
C ILE A 60 -20.85 -10.82 18.15
N ARG A 61 -21.88 -10.33 17.46
CA ARG A 61 -22.88 -11.14 16.77
C ARG A 61 -22.76 -10.86 15.28
N ILE A 62 -22.54 -11.90 14.48
CA ILE A 62 -22.58 -11.76 13.03
C ILE A 62 -24.04 -11.55 12.61
N GLU A 63 -24.30 -10.54 11.78
CA GLU A 63 -25.65 -10.24 11.26
C GLU A 63 -25.91 -10.96 9.91
N ASP A 64 -24.84 -11.23 9.15
CA ASP A 64 -24.91 -11.91 7.86
C ASP A 64 -24.84 -13.44 8.00
N SER A 65 -25.48 -14.15 7.06
CA SER A 65 -25.35 -15.61 6.98
C SER A 65 -23.99 -16.00 6.40
N LEU A 66 -23.19 -16.76 7.15
CA LEU A 66 -21.88 -17.25 6.73
C LEU A 66 -21.89 -18.78 6.64
N SER A 67 -21.50 -19.31 5.49
CA SER A 67 -21.51 -20.75 5.18
C SER A 67 -20.22 -21.13 4.47
N SER A 68 -19.48 -22.10 4.99
CA SER A 68 -18.29 -22.61 4.31
C SER A 68 -18.60 -23.32 2.99
N LYS A 69 -19.88 -23.63 2.74
CA LYS A 69 -20.35 -24.20 1.47
C LYS A 69 -20.52 -23.10 0.42
N ASP A 70 -21.20 -22.02 0.78
CA ASP A 70 -21.73 -21.03 -0.19
C ASP A 70 -20.97 -19.71 -0.21
N SER A 71 -20.36 -19.32 0.91
CA SER A 71 -19.50 -18.14 1.00
C SER A 71 -18.18 -18.36 0.24
N ARG A 72 -17.54 -17.24 -0.11
CA ARG A 72 -16.28 -17.16 -0.84
C ARG A 72 -15.28 -16.31 -0.07
N VAL A 73 -14.00 -16.52 -0.37
CA VAL A 73 -12.93 -15.65 0.14
C VAL A 73 -13.15 -14.23 -0.38
N GLY A 74 -13.08 -13.24 0.51
CA GLY A 74 -13.37 -11.84 0.24
C GLY A 74 -14.82 -11.43 0.47
N ASP A 75 -15.74 -12.38 0.72
CA ASP A 75 -17.12 -12.04 1.09
C ASP A 75 -17.12 -11.19 2.35
N LYS A 76 -17.81 -10.06 2.30
CA LYS A 76 -17.92 -9.13 3.42
C LYS A 76 -19.01 -9.57 4.37
N PHE A 77 -18.83 -9.25 5.64
CA PHE A 77 -19.86 -9.40 6.66
C PHE A 77 -19.85 -8.20 7.61
N THR A 78 -20.98 -8.06 8.28
CA THR A 78 -21.27 -7.11 9.33
C THR A 78 -21.59 -7.85 10.62
N ALA A 79 -21.25 -7.20 11.73
CA ALA A 79 -21.47 -7.73 13.05
C ALA A 79 -21.76 -6.61 14.05
N THR A 80 -22.53 -6.91 15.07
CA THR A 80 -22.79 -5.98 16.17
C THR A 80 -21.98 -6.37 17.40
N ALA A 81 -21.22 -5.43 17.95
CA ALA A 81 -20.50 -5.61 19.20
C ALA A 81 -21.47 -5.61 20.39
N LEU A 82 -21.33 -6.61 21.26
CA LEU A 82 -22.21 -6.85 22.41
C LEU A 82 -21.52 -6.61 23.75
N ASP A 83 -20.23 -6.96 23.85
CA ASP A 83 -19.46 -6.86 25.08
C ASP A 83 -17.96 -6.62 24.74
N PRO A 84 -17.24 -5.76 25.48
CA PRO A 84 -17.68 -4.99 26.66
C PRO A 84 -18.61 -3.81 26.32
N VAL A 85 -19.39 -3.36 27.32
CA VAL A 85 -20.39 -2.27 27.21
C VAL A 85 -19.85 -1.01 26.53
N ARG A 86 -18.56 -0.68 26.71
CA ARG A 86 -17.92 0.49 26.07
C ARG A 86 -17.93 0.46 24.54
N PHE A 87 -18.14 -0.71 23.93
CA PHE A 87 -18.24 -0.91 22.48
C PHE A 87 -19.61 -1.44 22.06
N ASN A 88 -20.58 -1.52 22.98
CA ASN A 88 -21.89 -2.10 22.70
C ASN A 88 -22.59 -1.34 21.56
N GLU A 89 -23.35 -2.07 20.75
CA GLU A 89 -24.00 -1.60 19.52
C GLU A 89 -23.03 -1.06 18.47
N GLY A 90 -21.72 -1.26 18.63
CA GLY A 90 -20.73 -0.90 17.63
C GLY A 90 -20.85 -1.80 16.39
N THR A 91 -20.89 -1.21 15.20
CA THR A 91 -20.90 -1.95 13.94
C THR A 91 -19.48 -2.36 13.57
N VAL A 92 -19.24 -3.65 13.48
CA VAL A 92 -17.98 -4.26 13.02
C VAL A 92 -18.15 -4.72 11.58
N THR A 93 -17.15 -4.45 10.75
CA THR A 93 -17.08 -4.99 9.38
C THR A 93 -15.87 -5.89 9.25
N GLY A 94 -16.02 -6.95 8.46
CA GLY A 94 -14.94 -7.86 8.13
C GLY A 94 -15.15 -8.55 6.80
N HIS A 95 -14.28 -9.51 6.51
CA HIS A 95 -14.40 -10.39 5.36
C HIS A 95 -13.91 -11.80 5.64
N VAL A 96 -14.33 -12.75 4.79
CA VAL A 96 -13.84 -14.12 4.84
C VAL A 96 -12.41 -14.16 4.29
N SER A 97 -11.43 -14.47 5.14
CA SER A 97 -10.01 -14.46 4.75
C SER A 97 -9.56 -15.77 4.11
N SER A 98 -10.16 -16.90 4.49
CA SER A 98 -9.89 -18.19 3.84
C SER A 98 -11.01 -19.18 4.10
N ILE A 99 -11.22 -20.10 3.14
CA ILE A 99 -12.11 -21.25 3.31
C ILE A 99 -11.33 -22.49 2.90
N GLN A 100 -11.21 -23.45 3.82
CA GLN A 100 -10.67 -24.78 3.54
C GLN A 100 -11.84 -25.75 3.51
N LYS A 101 -12.25 -26.17 2.32
CA LYS A 101 -13.33 -27.15 2.15
C LYS A 101 -12.75 -28.55 2.23
N SER A 102 -13.31 -29.37 3.10
CA SER A 102 -13.01 -30.79 3.08
C SER A 102 -13.69 -31.48 1.91
N GLY A 103 -12.97 -32.38 1.23
CA GLY A 103 -13.59 -33.26 0.23
C GLY A 103 -14.62 -34.22 0.84
N LYS A 104 -15.26 -35.04 -0.02
CA LYS A 104 -16.32 -36.00 0.37
C LYS A 104 -15.90 -37.05 1.39
N ILE A 105 -14.60 -37.18 1.68
CA ILE A 105 -14.03 -38.23 2.51
C ILE A 105 -13.35 -37.56 3.71
N LYS A 106 -14.13 -37.35 4.78
CA LYS A 106 -13.68 -37.07 6.17
C LYS A 106 -12.62 -35.97 6.38
N GLY A 107 -12.73 -34.81 5.72
CA GLY A 107 -11.95 -33.64 6.15
C GLY A 107 -12.75 -32.74 7.10
N ARG A 108 -12.05 -31.86 7.82
CA ARG A 108 -12.68 -30.74 8.55
C ARG A 108 -12.79 -29.56 7.59
N THR A 109 -13.98 -29.00 7.47
CA THR A 109 -14.15 -27.71 6.78
C THR A 109 -13.89 -26.58 7.78
N SER A 110 -13.06 -25.61 7.41
CA SER A 110 -12.80 -24.43 8.25
C SER A 110 -12.96 -23.15 7.45
N MET A 111 -13.48 -22.11 8.11
CA MET A 111 -13.57 -20.75 7.59
C MET A 111 -12.85 -19.81 8.55
N ASN A 112 -11.94 -19.00 8.03
CA ASN A 112 -11.30 -17.94 8.78
C ASN A 112 -11.91 -16.59 8.42
N LEU A 113 -12.11 -15.77 9.44
CA LEU A 113 -12.65 -14.42 9.32
C LEU A 113 -11.54 -13.42 9.64
N ALA A 114 -11.47 -12.35 8.86
CA ALA A 114 -10.67 -11.18 9.17
C ALA A 114 -11.60 -10.03 9.54
N PHE A 115 -11.21 -9.29 10.57
CA PHE A 115 -11.89 -8.07 10.98
C PHE A 115 -11.13 -6.88 10.40
N ASP A 116 -11.88 -5.89 9.90
CA ASP A 116 -11.32 -4.75 9.18
C ASP A 116 -11.52 -3.45 9.95
N SER A 117 -12.74 -3.20 10.44
CA SER A 117 -13.08 -1.93 11.10
C SER A 117 -14.19 -2.07 12.12
N ILE A 118 -14.24 -1.11 13.04
CA ILE A 118 -15.36 -0.90 13.95
C ILE A 118 -15.80 0.56 13.91
N ARG A 119 -17.11 0.78 13.91
CA ARG A 119 -17.77 2.07 14.06
C ARG A 119 -18.63 2.05 15.32
N LEU A 120 -18.35 2.93 16.26
CA LEU A 120 -19.10 3.04 17.50
C LEU A 120 -20.33 3.94 17.30
N SER A 121 -21.27 3.83 18.22
CA SER A 121 -22.50 4.63 18.27
C SER A 121 -22.22 6.14 18.41
N ASP A 122 -21.10 6.52 19.02
CA ASP A 122 -20.64 7.92 19.13
C ASP A 122 -20.05 8.48 17.83
N GLY A 123 -20.04 7.69 16.75
CA GLY A 123 -19.55 8.08 15.44
C GLY A 123 -18.04 7.88 15.22
N ARG A 124 -17.28 7.52 16.26
CA ARG A 124 -15.86 7.18 16.08
C ARG A 124 -15.73 5.88 15.29
N SER A 125 -14.77 5.84 14.38
CA SER A 125 -14.42 4.64 13.64
C SER A 125 -12.91 4.43 13.66
N GLY A 126 -12.52 3.17 13.54
CA GLY A 126 -11.12 2.79 13.52
C GLY A 126 -10.92 1.41 12.93
N THR A 127 -9.68 1.14 12.53
CA THR A 127 -9.27 -0.19 12.13
C THR A 127 -9.40 -1.13 13.33
N LEU A 128 -9.94 -2.31 13.06
CA LEU A 128 -10.03 -3.39 14.04
C LEU A 128 -9.27 -4.57 13.48
N HIS A 129 -8.31 -5.09 14.25
CA HIS A 129 -7.66 -6.34 13.93
C HIS A 129 -7.94 -7.34 15.05
N GLY A 130 -8.23 -8.57 14.67
CA GLY A 130 -8.56 -9.62 15.63
C GLY A 130 -8.65 -10.97 14.95
N TYR A 131 -8.82 -11.99 15.78
CA TYR A 131 -9.05 -13.36 15.37
C TYR A 131 -10.15 -13.95 16.24
N VAL A 132 -10.82 -14.97 15.72
CA VAL A 132 -11.89 -15.66 16.46
C VAL A 132 -11.26 -16.54 17.54
N THR A 133 -11.58 -16.28 18.81
CA THR A 133 -11.14 -17.10 19.95
C THR A 133 -12.18 -18.12 20.37
N ARG A 134 -13.48 -17.81 20.17
CA ARG A 134 -14.59 -18.68 20.53
C ARG A 134 -15.82 -18.35 19.68
N VAL A 135 -16.54 -19.38 19.26
CA VAL A 135 -17.85 -19.27 18.60
C VAL A 135 -18.91 -19.73 19.60
N TYR A 136 -20.01 -18.97 19.68
CA TYR A 136 -21.17 -19.30 20.50
C TYR A 136 -22.36 -19.59 19.57
N GLY A 137 -23.12 -20.66 19.81
CA GLY A 137 -24.31 -21.00 19.02
C GLY A 137 -24.68 -22.48 19.07
N SER A 138 -25.93 -22.80 18.78
CA SER A 138 -26.49 -24.16 18.80
C SER A 138 -26.05 -25.03 17.62
N ASP A 139 -25.54 -24.43 16.54
CA ASP A 139 -24.95 -25.12 15.37
C ASP A 139 -23.42 -25.00 15.30
N SER A 140 -22.77 -24.65 16.41
CA SER A 140 -21.31 -24.42 16.50
C SER A 140 -20.43 -25.68 16.34
N GLY A 141 -20.98 -26.78 15.80
CA GLY A 141 -20.21 -27.97 15.49
C GLY A 141 -21.07 -29.17 15.12
N ARG A 142 -21.63 -29.19 13.91
CA ARG A 142 -22.01 -30.46 13.27
C ARG A 142 -20.96 -30.80 12.21
N ALA A 143 -20.16 -31.80 12.55
CA ALA A 143 -19.25 -32.52 11.66
C ALA A 143 -20.04 -33.38 10.67
#